data_AF-A0A2M8CY30-F1
#
_entry.id   AF-A0A2M8CY30-F1
#
_cell.length_a   1.000
_cell.length_b   1.000
_cell.length_c   1.000
_cell.angle_alpha   90.00
_cell.angle_beta   90.00
_cell.angle_gamma   90.00
#
_symmetry.space_group_name_H-M   'P 1'
#
loop_
_entity.id
_entity.type
_entity.pdbx_description
1 polymer ?
#
loop_
_entity_poly.entity_id
_entity_poly.type
_entity_poly.pdbx_seq_one_letter_code
_entity_poly.pdbx_strand_id
1 'polypeptide(L)'
;MLDDKDRIFTNLYGWEPFQLESARKRGDWDRTADIIKKGKPWIIDEMKKSGLRGRGGAGVPTGLKWAFMPDPEKTGKPHYLVINADESEPGTCKDREIMRHDPHKLLEGALIAGSVMGAHTAYIYIRGEFYDEGSALIAAIHEAYDAGLLGKNAAGSGWDFDIILHRGAGAYICGEETALLNSLEGRKGEPRNKPPFPAMAGLYACPTTVNNVETIAVAPTILRRGGGWFAGLGKDEKNTGTKLFCISGHVNQPCNVEEEMGIPLKELIEKHAGGVRGGWDNLLAIIPGGSSTPLLPKGICDHVLMDFDSLREVKSGLGTAGVIVMDKSTDIIYAIARLSFFYMHESCGQCTPCREGTGWMWRIMQRMVKGDARVEEIDMLLDICSEVEGHTICAHGDASAWPIQGLVRHFRPEMERRIMEYRKAAA
;
A
#
# COMPACT_ATOMS: atom_id res chain seq x y z
N MET A 1 21.91 -2.55 -6.02
CA MET A 1 21.30 -3.86 -5.75
C MET A 1 21.51 -4.13 -4.29
N LEU A 2 20.42 -4.43 -3.60
CA LEU A 2 20.33 -4.71 -2.18
C LEU A 2 20.98 -6.06 -1.91
N ASP A 3 22.00 -6.05 -1.05
CA ASP A 3 22.61 -7.28 -0.55
C ASP A 3 21.56 -8.10 0.21
N ASP A 4 21.61 -9.43 0.11
CA ASP A 4 20.64 -10.30 0.78
C ASP A 4 20.63 -10.13 2.31
N LYS A 5 21.78 -9.82 2.89
CA LYS A 5 21.91 -9.50 4.33
C LYS A 5 21.14 -8.24 4.74
N ASP A 6 20.81 -7.36 3.80
CA ASP A 6 20.14 -6.09 4.03
C ASP A 6 18.63 -6.15 3.74
N ARG A 7 18.14 -7.29 3.24
CA ARG A 7 16.71 -7.60 3.14
C ARG A 7 16.12 -7.75 4.54
N ILE A 8 14.97 -7.12 4.78
CA ILE A 8 14.22 -7.20 6.04
C ILE A 8 13.29 -8.42 6.03
N PHE A 9 12.69 -8.72 4.88
CA PHE A 9 11.74 -9.82 4.68
C PHE A 9 12.46 -11.05 4.15
N THR A 10 13.21 -11.70 5.04
CA THR A 10 14.13 -12.78 4.69
C THR A 10 13.44 -14.08 4.27
N ASN A 11 12.19 -14.33 4.68
CA ASN A 11 11.40 -15.47 4.23
C ASN A 11 10.26 -15.05 3.29
N LEU A 12 10.42 -13.96 2.52
CA LEU A 12 9.37 -13.44 1.63
C LEU A 12 8.73 -14.51 0.73
N TYR A 13 9.51 -15.50 0.30
CA TYR A 13 9.07 -16.56 -0.62
C TYR A 13 8.52 -17.82 0.08
N GLY A 14 8.56 -17.90 1.42
CA GLY A 14 8.07 -19.05 2.16
C GLY A 14 8.91 -20.32 1.97
N TRP A 15 10.20 -20.17 1.67
CA TRP A 15 11.13 -21.29 1.55
C TRP A 15 11.46 -21.92 2.91
N GLU A 16 11.34 -21.15 3.97
CA GLU A 16 11.44 -21.61 5.34
C GLU A 16 10.06 -21.65 6.02
N PRO A 17 9.89 -22.47 7.08
CA PRO A 17 8.66 -22.46 7.87
C PRO A 17 8.43 -21.09 8.52
N PHE A 18 7.17 -20.68 8.62
CA PHE A 18 6.78 -19.37 9.17
C PHE A 18 6.66 -19.36 10.71
N GLN A 19 6.63 -20.54 11.34
CA GLN A 19 6.40 -20.71 12.78
C GLN A 19 7.49 -20.03 13.64
N LEU A 20 7.15 -19.78 14.90
CA LEU A 20 7.94 -19.01 15.86
C LEU A 20 9.39 -19.49 16.00
N GLU A 21 9.63 -20.80 16.01
CA GLU A 21 10.99 -21.34 16.14
C GLU A 21 11.88 -20.88 14.98
N SER A 22 11.37 -20.93 13.75
CA SER A 22 12.08 -20.49 12.55
C SER A 22 12.19 -18.97 12.50
N ALA A 23 11.13 -18.24 12.88
CA ALA A 23 11.15 -16.77 12.95
C ALA A 23 12.24 -16.26 13.91
N ARG A 24 12.41 -16.90 15.07
CA ARG A 24 13.49 -16.57 16.02
C ARG A 24 14.87 -16.77 15.44
N LYS A 25 15.08 -17.82 14.62
CA LYS A 25 16.37 -18.05 13.92
C LYS A 25 16.68 -16.93 12.92
N ARG A 26 15.65 -16.30 12.35
CA ARG A 26 15.78 -15.12 11.47
C ARG A 26 15.91 -13.80 12.23
N GLY A 27 15.93 -13.83 13.57
CA GLY A 27 16.10 -12.66 14.43
C GLY A 27 14.80 -11.95 14.80
N ASP A 28 13.63 -12.54 14.52
CA ASP A 28 12.36 -12.02 15.03
C ASP A 28 12.21 -12.30 16.52
N TRP A 29 11.57 -11.38 17.24
CA TRP A 29 11.46 -11.39 18.70
C TRP A 29 12.79 -11.27 19.45
N ASP A 30 13.88 -10.92 18.76
CA ASP A 30 15.17 -10.69 19.40
C ASP A 30 15.16 -9.34 20.12
N ARG A 31 15.41 -9.40 21.44
CA ARG A 31 15.55 -8.23 22.33
C ARG A 31 14.39 -7.24 22.28
N THR A 32 13.18 -7.71 21.97
CA THR A 32 11.96 -6.86 21.88
C THR A 32 11.72 -6.09 23.18
N ALA A 33 11.87 -6.72 24.34
CA ALA A 33 11.73 -6.06 25.64
C ALA A 33 12.76 -4.95 25.86
N ASP A 34 14.02 -5.13 25.42
CA ASP A 34 15.05 -4.10 25.54
C ASP A 34 14.69 -2.88 24.69
N ILE A 35 14.15 -3.08 23.49
CA ILE A 35 13.68 -2.01 22.60
C ILE A 35 12.56 -1.21 23.28
N ILE A 36 11.56 -1.90 23.82
CA ILE A 36 10.43 -1.25 24.52
C ILE A 36 10.91 -0.49 25.75
N LYS A 37 11.85 -1.05 26.53
CA LYS A 37 12.42 -0.42 27.73
C LYS A 37 13.23 0.85 27.44
N LYS A 38 13.74 1.04 26.22
CA LYS A 38 14.34 2.34 25.82
C LYS A 38 13.32 3.48 25.76
N GLY A 39 12.03 3.15 25.68
CA GLY A 39 10.92 4.08 25.82
C GLY A 39 10.52 4.83 24.55
N LYS A 40 9.32 5.43 24.61
CA LYS A 40 8.67 6.16 23.50
C LYS A 40 9.58 7.22 22.84
N PRO A 41 10.32 8.09 23.56
CA PRO A 41 11.14 9.10 22.93
C PRO A 41 12.25 8.52 22.03
N TRP A 42 12.94 7.48 22.51
CA TRP A 42 14.01 6.84 21.74
C TRP A 42 13.48 6.14 20.49
N ILE A 43 12.37 5.40 20.60
CA ILE A 43 11.80 4.69 19.45
C ILE A 43 11.31 5.70 18.39
N ILE A 44 10.62 6.77 18.79
CA ILE A 44 10.18 7.81 17.84
C ILE A 44 11.37 8.47 17.16
N ASP A 45 12.43 8.77 17.90
CA ASP A 45 13.64 9.39 17.35
C ASP A 45 14.33 8.49 16.31
N GLU A 46 14.54 7.21 16.63
CA GLU A 46 15.13 6.25 15.69
C GLU A 46 14.23 6.01 14.46
N MET A 47 12.90 5.97 14.64
CA MET A 47 11.97 5.87 13.50
C MET A 47 11.96 7.14 12.64
N LYS A 48 12.09 8.34 13.22
CA LYS A 48 12.25 9.59 12.46
C LYS A 48 13.59 9.63 11.72
N LYS A 49 14.67 9.26 12.42
CA LYS A 49 16.03 9.17 11.88
C LYS A 49 16.13 8.17 10.73
N SER A 50 15.34 7.09 10.77
CA SER A 50 15.26 6.12 9.67
C SER A 50 14.71 6.71 8.37
N GLY A 51 13.98 7.82 8.43
CA GLY A 51 13.28 8.39 7.27
C GLY A 51 12.11 7.54 6.77
N LEU A 52 11.69 6.48 7.49
CA LEU A 52 10.63 5.57 7.05
C LEU A 52 9.34 6.31 6.71
N ARG A 53 8.96 6.28 5.43
CA ARG A 53 7.67 6.74 4.92
C ARG A 53 6.67 5.59 4.83
N GLY A 54 5.39 5.88 5.08
CA GLY A 54 4.31 4.90 5.10
C GLY A 54 4.23 4.11 3.79
N ARG A 55 4.15 2.79 3.92
CA ARG A 55 4.25 1.81 2.83
C ARG A 55 2.89 1.39 2.24
N GLY A 56 1.83 2.13 2.56
CA GLY A 56 0.46 1.91 2.07
C GLY A 56 0.02 2.81 0.92
N GLY A 57 0.88 3.70 0.42
CA GLY A 57 0.55 4.58 -0.72
C GLY A 57 0.80 6.05 -0.47
N ALA A 58 0.28 6.58 0.64
CA ALA A 58 0.35 8.01 0.94
C ALA A 58 1.75 8.53 1.32
N GLY A 59 2.69 7.65 1.67
CA GLY A 59 4.09 8.04 1.95
C GLY A 59 4.28 8.99 3.15
N VAL A 60 3.34 9.00 4.11
CA VAL A 60 3.42 9.85 5.32
C VAL A 60 4.58 9.40 6.21
N PRO A 61 5.44 10.30 6.72
CA PRO A 61 6.54 9.93 7.62
C PRO A 61 6.05 9.19 8.88
N THR A 62 6.51 7.95 9.08
CA THR A 62 5.96 7.02 10.08
C THR A 62 6.28 7.48 11.51
N GLY A 63 7.52 7.88 11.77
CA GLY A 63 7.92 8.38 13.09
C GLY A 63 7.17 9.66 13.49
N LEU A 64 6.78 10.50 12.52
CA LEU A 64 5.92 11.66 12.76
C LEU A 64 4.47 11.22 13.03
N LYS A 65 3.94 10.29 12.24
CA LYS A 65 2.58 9.75 12.43
C LYS A 65 2.40 9.16 13.83
N TRP A 66 3.37 8.37 14.31
CA TRP A 66 3.33 7.79 15.65
C TRP A 66 3.46 8.85 16.75
N ALA A 67 4.23 9.92 16.51
CA ALA A 67 4.37 11.03 17.44
C ALA A 67 3.09 11.86 17.61
N PHE A 68 2.15 11.80 16.66
CA PHE A 68 0.86 12.49 16.77
C PHE A 68 -0.12 11.81 17.72
N MET A 69 0.14 10.57 18.13
CA MET A 69 -0.71 9.91 19.11
C MET A 69 -0.63 10.65 20.45
N PRO A 70 -1.80 11.03 21.02
CA PRO A 70 -1.84 11.80 22.25
C PRO A 70 -1.26 11.00 23.42
N ASP A 71 -1.13 11.65 24.55
CA ASP A 71 -0.77 11.00 25.80
C ASP A 71 -2.00 10.27 26.37
N PRO A 72 -1.97 8.94 26.59
CA PRO A 72 -3.09 8.19 27.12
C PRO A 72 -3.63 8.76 28.45
N GLU A 73 -2.76 9.27 29.32
CA GLU A 73 -3.16 9.86 30.60
C GLU A 73 -4.00 11.13 30.41
N LYS A 74 -3.74 11.88 29.34
CA LYS A 74 -4.47 13.12 29.04
C LYS A 74 -5.82 12.87 28.37
N THR A 75 -5.95 11.78 27.62
CA THR A 75 -7.19 11.46 26.92
C THR A 75 -8.19 10.72 27.81
N GLY A 76 -7.70 9.93 28.77
CA GLY A 76 -8.52 9.03 29.59
C GLY A 76 -9.23 7.95 28.76
N LYS A 77 -8.78 7.71 27.52
CA LYS A 77 -9.34 6.73 26.58
C LYS A 77 -8.32 5.65 26.27
N PRO A 78 -8.74 4.40 26.02
CA PRO A 78 -7.83 3.42 25.47
C PRO A 78 -7.33 3.89 24.10
N HIS A 79 -6.10 3.56 23.74
CA HIS A 79 -5.60 3.79 22.39
C HIS A 79 -5.58 2.48 21.62
N TYR A 80 -5.78 2.56 20.31
CA TYR A 80 -5.75 1.40 19.43
C TYR A 80 -4.70 1.55 18.34
N LEU A 81 -4.05 0.44 18.03
CA LEU A 81 -3.34 0.27 16.76
C LEU A 81 -4.25 -0.51 15.82
N VAL A 82 -4.39 -0.05 14.59
CA VAL A 82 -5.05 -0.82 13.55
C VAL A 82 -4.07 -1.05 12.41
N ILE A 83 -3.85 -2.32 12.09
CA ILE A 83 -2.98 -2.76 11.01
C ILE A 83 -3.86 -3.00 9.80
N ASN A 84 -3.65 -2.20 8.77
CA ASN A 84 -4.34 -2.32 7.50
C ASN A 84 -3.70 -3.45 6.69
N ALA A 85 -4.39 -4.59 6.67
CA ALA A 85 -4.03 -5.81 5.96
C ALA A 85 -5.08 -6.17 4.88
N ASP A 86 -5.79 -5.17 4.36
CA ASP A 86 -6.83 -5.37 3.34
C ASP A 86 -6.24 -5.60 1.93
N GLU A 87 -5.15 -4.92 1.55
CA GLU A 87 -4.43 -5.11 0.28
C GLU A 87 -5.32 -5.43 -0.94
N SER A 88 -6.34 -4.62 -1.16
CA SER A 88 -7.24 -4.80 -2.30
C SER A 88 -6.79 -4.05 -3.56
N GLU A 89 -5.69 -3.31 -3.50
CA GLU A 89 -5.15 -2.49 -4.59
C GLU A 89 -4.64 -3.37 -5.75
N PRO A 90 -5.22 -3.30 -6.96
CA PRO A 90 -4.75 -4.05 -8.11
C PRO A 90 -3.24 -3.85 -8.38
N GLY A 91 -2.55 -4.97 -8.60
CA GLY A 91 -1.09 -5.00 -8.77
C GLY A 91 -0.30 -5.14 -7.47
N THR A 92 -0.96 -5.19 -6.31
CA THR A 92 -0.30 -5.27 -4.99
C THR A 92 -0.54 -6.63 -4.34
N CYS A 93 0.53 -7.29 -3.89
CA CYS A 93 0.45 -8.57 -3.16
C CYS A 93 1.65 -8.77 -2.21
N LYS A 94 2.23 -7.67 -1.71
CA LYS A 94 3.37 -7.64 -0.77
C LYS A 94 2.94 -7.92 0.66
N ASP A 95 1.82 -7.38 1.10
CA ASP A 95 1.30 -7.52 2.46
C ASP A 95 0.82 -8.96 2.65
N ARG A 96 0.22 -9.54 1.61
CA ARG A 96 -0.07 -10.97 1.50
C ARG A 96 1.14 -11.82 1.87
N GLU A 97 2.31 -11.59 1.26
CA GLU A 97 3.53 -12.36 1.53
C GLU A 97 3.99 -12.26 2.98
N ILE A 98 3.96 -11.05 3.54
CA ILE A 98 4.34 -10.83 4.94
C ILE A 98 3.43 -11.65 5.87
N MET A 99 2.12 -11.62 5.62
CA MET A 99 1.15 -12.31 6.48
C MET A 99 1.29 -13.84 6.43
N ARG A 100 1.58 -14.43 5.27
CA ARG A 100 1.71 -15.89 5.15
C ARG A 100 3.10 -16.43 5.50
N HIS A 101 4.16 -15.68 5.24
CA HIS A 101 5.53 -16.23 5.32
C HIS A 101 6.37 -15.65 6.47
N ASP A 102 6.10 -14.41 6.91
CA ASP A 102 6.78 -13.76 8.04
C ASP A 102 5.80 -13.10 9.04
N PRO A 103 4.75 -13.80 9.52
CA PRO A 103 3.74 -13.22 10.40
C PRO A 103 4.33 -12.73 11.73
N HIS A 104 5.31 -13.43 12.30
CA HIS A 104 5.92 -13.03 13.57
C HIS A 104 6.62 -11.67 13.52
N LYS A 105 7.16 -11.29 12.36
CA LYS A 105 7.76 -9.96 12.14
C LYS A 105 6.71 -8.85 12.23
N LEU A 106 5.52 -9.11 11.69
CA LEU A 106 4.36 -8.22 11.83
C LEU A 106 3.89 -8.12 13.29
N LEU A 107 3.75 -9.25 13.98
CA LEU A 107 3.28 -9.29 15.37
C LEU A 107 4.25 -8.58 16.34
N GLU A 108 5.56 -8.78 16.16
CA GLU A 108 6.58 -8.05 16.92
C GLU A 108 6.50 -6.54 16.64
N GLY A 109 6.35 -6.16 15.36
CA GLY A 109 6.17 -4.77 14.97
C GLY A 109 4.93 -4.15 15.59
N ALA A 110 3.83 -4.91 15.67
CA ALA A 110 2.59 -4.47 16.30
C ALA A 110 2.79 -4.14 17.78
N LEU A 111 3.49 -5.02 18.52
CA LEU A 111 3.80 -4.80 19.93
C LEU A 111 4.64 -3.53 20.14
N ILE A 112 5.73 -3.38 19.38
CA ILE A 112 6.62 -2.21 19.51
C ILE A 112 5.88 -0.92 19.13
N ALA A 113 5.16 -0.91 18.02
CA ALA A 113 4.38 0.25 17.59
C ALA A 113 3.28 0.58 18.61
N GLY A 114 2.60 -0.44 19.13
CA GLY A 114 1.59 -0.34 20.17
C GLY A 114 2.11 0.33 21.43
N SER A 115 3.26 -0.11 21.95
CA SER A 115 3.85 0.47 23.16
C SER A 115 4.23 1.95 22.99
N VAL A 116 4.65 2.35 21.79
CA VAL A 116 4.98 3.76 21.48
C VAL A 116 3.75 4.64 21.40
N MET A 117 2.66 4.10 20.86
CA MET A 117 1.39 4.81 20.67
C MET A 117 0.47 4.75 21.90
N GLY A 118 0.89 4.05 22.95
CA GLY A 118 0.10 3.84 24.17
C GLY A 118 -1.08 2.89 23.96
N ALA A 119 -1.03 2.05 22.92
CA ALA A 119 -2.06 1.06 22.62
C ALA A 119 -1.76 -0.27 23.32
N HIS A 120 -2.76 -0.79 24.03
CA HIS A 120 -2.74 -2.13 24.64
C HIS A 120 -3.46 -3.17 23.76
N THR A 121 -4.10 -2.74 22.68
CA THR A 121 -4.76 -3.63 21.74
C THR A 121 -4.47 -3.20 20.32
N ALA A 122 -4.01 -4.15 19.49
CA ALA A 122 -3.95 -4.00 18.05
C ALA A 122 -5.03 -4.83 17.36
N TYR A 123 -5.64 -4.25 16.33
CA TYR A 123 -6.49 -4.97 15.41
C TYR A 123 -5.77 -5.15 14.09
N ILE A 124 -5.65 -6.39 13.61
CA ILE A 124 -5.24 -6.69 12.24
C ILE A 124 -6.51 -6.82 11.42
N TYR A 125 -6.80 -5.82 10.58
CA TYR A 125 -7.92 -5.88 9.65
C TYR A 125 -7.46 -6.54 8.36
N ILE A 126 -7.68 -7.85 8.26
CA ILE A 126 -7.26 -8.64 7.11
C ILE A 126 -8.36 -8.68 6.04
N ARG A 127 -7.94 -8.65 4.79
CA ARG A 127 -8.80 -8.87 3.62
C ARG A 127 -9.68 -10.12 3.79
N GLY A 128 -10.95 -10.03 3.36
CA GLY A 128 -11.89 -11.14 3.46
C GLY A 128 -11.45 -12.39 2.70
N GLU A 129 -10.86 -12.19 1.52
CA GLU A 129 -10.39 -13.23 0.60
C GLU A 129 -9.10 -13.92 1.09
N PHE A 130 -8.36 -13.30 1.99
CA PHE A 130 -7.11 -13.83 2.56
C PHE A 130 -7.39 -14.78 3.72
N TYR A 131 -8.12 -15.87 3.44
CA TYR A 131 -8.47 -16.87 4.45
C TYR A 131 -7.26 -17.66 4.95
N ASP A 132 -6.39 -18.11 4.05
CA ASP A 132 -5.21 -18.90 4.40
C ASP A 132 -4.16 -18.05 5.10
N GLU A 133 -3.91 -16.84 4.60
CA GLU A 133 -3.02 -15.86 5.24
C GLU A 133 -3.55 -15.48 6.64
N GLY A 134 -4.87 -15.31 6.79
CA GLY A 134 -5.50 -15.06 8.08
C GLY A 134 -5.37 -16.24 9.05
N SER A 135 -5.46 -17.46 8.53
CA SER A 135 -5.26 -18.68 9.32
C SER A 135 -3.81 -18.83 9.78
N ALA A 136 -2.84 -18.52 8.91
CA ALA A 136 -1.42 -18.49 9.26
C ALA A 136 -1.13 -17.43 10.33
N LEU A 137 -1.73 -16.24 10.22
CA LEU A 137 -1.63 -15.20 11.25
C LEU A 137 -2.24 -15.64 12.58
N ILE A 138 -3.42 -16.26 12.59
CA ILE A 138 -4.02 -16.79 13.84
C ILE A 138 -3.09 -17.82 14.49
N ALA A 139 -2.49 -18.74 13.72
CA ALA A 139 -1.53 -19.70 14.24
C ALA A 139 -0.32 -18.99 14.88
N ALA A 140 0.28 -18.02 14.19
CA ALA A 140 1.40 -17.25 14.73
C ALA A 140 1.02 -16.40 15.96
N ILE A 141 -0.21 -15.87 16.00
CA ILE A 141 -0.75 -15.16 17.17
C ILE A 141 -0.82 -16.10 18.37
N HIS A 142 -1.39 -17.30 18.20
CA HIS A 142 -1.44 -18.30 19.27
C HIS A 142 -0.04 -18.71 19.75
N GLU A 143 0.88 -18.99 18.83
CA GLU A 143 2.29 -19.29 19.19
C GLU A 143 2.93 -18.15 19.99
N ALA A 144 2.63 -16.90 19.65
CA ALA A 144 3.14 -15.73 20.37
C ALA A 144 2.50 -15.57 21.77
N TYR A 145 1.21 -15.86 21.94
CA TYR A 145 0.57 -15.91 23.27
C TYR A 145 1.13 -17.05 24.13
N ASP A 146 1.25 -18.27 23.58
CA ASP A 146 1.77 -19.44 24.28
C ASP A 146 3.22 -19.23 24.75
N ALA A 147 4.01 -18.50 23.97
CA ALA A 147 5.38 -18.14 24.31
C ALA A 147 5.51 -16.89 25.22
N GLY A 148 4.40 -16.28 25.64
CA GLY A 148 4.41 -15.04 26.44
C GLY A 148 4.95 -13.81 25.71
N LEU A 149 4.96 -13.83 24.38
CA LEU A 149 5.38 -12.71 23.53
C LEU A 149 4.25 -11.69 23.31
N LEU A 150 3.00 -12.10 23.49
CA LEU A 150 1.80 -11.28 23.51
C LEU A 150 0.98 -11.54 24.79
N GLY A 151 -0.01 -10.69 25.06
CA GLY A 151 -0.85 -10.73 26.25
C GLY A 151 -0.25 -9.91 27.40
N LYS A 152 -0.41 -10.41 28.63
CA LYS A 152 0.11 -9.73 29.83
C LYS A 152 1.63 -9.75 29.84
N ASN A 153 2.25 -8.59 30.14
CA ASN A 153 3.69 -8.42 30.17
C ASN A 153 4.35 -8.99 28.89
N ALA A 154 3.84 -8.58 27.73
CA ALA A 154 4.22 -9.06 26.41
C ALA A 154 5.74 -9.02 26.22
N ALA A 155 6.33 -10.17 25.87
CA ALA A 155 7.77 -10.39 25.72
C ALA A 155 8.62 -10.06 26.97
N GLY A 156 8.02 -9.98 28.17
CA GLY A 156 8.71 -9.58 29.40
C GLY A 156 9.08 -8.09 29.44
N SER A 157 8.37 -7.25 28.68
CA SER A 157 8.65 -5.82 28.52
C SER A 157 8.10 -4.93 29.62
N GLY A 158 7.12 -5.40 30.38
CA GLY A 158 6.28 -4.62 31.29
C GLY A 158 5.06 -3.98 30.62
N TRP A 159 4.83 -4.25 29.33
CA TRP A 159 3.69 -3.74 28.55
C TRP A 159 2.68 -4.85 28.29
N ASP A 160 1.41 -4.63 28.61
CA ASP A 160 0.32 -5.55 28.23
C ASP A 160 -0.11 -5.27 26.78
N PHE A 161 -0.24 -6.31 25.95
CA PHE A 161 -0.58 -6.11 24.55
C PHE A 161 -1.31 -7.29 23.91
N ASP A 162 -2.55 -7.06 23.51
CA ASP A 162 -3.37 -8.04 22.81
C ASP A 162 -3.47 -7.74 21.32
N ILE A 163 -3.53 -8.79 20.51
CA ILE A 163 -3.79 -8.70 19.07
C ILE A 163 -5.10 -9.43 18.75
N ILE A 164 -5.96 -8.74 18.00
CA ILE A 164 -7.23 -9.27 17.50
C ILE A 164 -7.19 -9.24 15.97
N LEU A 165 -7.41 -10.39 15.34
CA LEU A 165 -7.58 -10.46 13.89
C LEU A 165 -9.05 -10.28 13.53
N HIS A 166 -9.35 -9.30 12.68
CA HIS A 166 -10.67 -8.99 12.17
C HIS A 166 -10.69 -9.18 10.65
N ARG A 167 -11.61 -9.98 10.13
CA ARG A 167 -11.73 -10.24 8.69
C ARG A 167 -12.72 -9.29 8.04
N GLY A 168 -12.30 -8.63 6.96
CA GLY A 168 -13.19 -7.93 6.04
C GLY A 168 -14.00 -8.90 5.17
N ALA A 169 -14.64 -8.36 4.13
CA ALA A 169 -15.54 -9.14 3.26
C ALA A 169 -15.52 -8.67 1.79
N GLY A 170 -14.33 -8.45 1.22
CA GLY A 170 -14.16 -8.15 -0.21
C GLY A 170 -14.63 -6.76 -0.62
N ALA A 171 -14.01 -5.71 -0.06
CA ALA A 171 -14.31 -4.32 -0.40
C ALA A 171 -13.04 -3.48 -0.34
N TYR A 172 -12.54 -3.03 -1.48
CA TYR A 172 -11.31 -2.22 -1.57
C TYR A 172 -11.41 -0.92 -0.78
N ILE A 173 -12.60 -0.30 -0.76
CA ILE A 173 -12.82 0.92 0.01
C ILE A 173 -12.58 0.72 1.52
N CYS A 174 -12.75 -0.50 2.04
CA CYS A 174 -12.43 -0.80 3.44
C CYS A 174 -10.92 -0.82 3.72
N GLY A 175 -10.07 -0.78 2.69
CA GLY A 175 -8.65 -0.52 2.82
C GLY A 175 -8.31 0.96 3.05
N GLU A 176 -9.26 1.89 2.90
CA GLU A 176 -9.04 3.29 3.28
C GLU A 176 -9.02 3.44 4.80
N GLU A 177 -8.10 4.26 5.32
CA GLU A 177 -7.81 4.42 6.75
C GLU A 177 -9.05 4.59 7.63
N THR A 178 -10.01 5.44 7.26
CA THR A 178 -11.22 5.71 8.08
C THR A 178 -12.39 4.80 7.77
N ALA A 179 -12.52 4.34 6.52
CA ALA A 179 -13.49 3.32 6.15
C ALA A 179 -13.22 2.00 6.88
N LEU A 180 -11.94 1.63 7.01
CA LEU A 180 -11.49 0.46 7.76
C LEU A 180 -11.98 0.51 9.22
N LEU A 181 -11.89 1.68 9.87
CA LEU A 181 -12.37 1.85 11.24
C LEU A 181 -13.89 1.65 11.33
N ASN A 182 -14.66 2.17 10.36
CA ASN A 182 -16.10 1.97 10.33
C ASN A 182 -16.47 0.49 10.08
N SER A 183 -15.77 -0.18 9.17
CA SER A 183 -15.94 -1.62 8.93
C SER A 183 -15.70 -2.43 10.21
N LEU A 184 -14.61 -2.13 10.91
CA LEU A 184 -14.25 -2.77 12.19
C LEU A 184 -15.30 -2.53 13.28
N GLU A 185 -15.90 -1.34 13.31
CA GLU A 185 -17.01 -0.99 14.21
C GLU A 185 -18.34 -1.69 13.87
N GLY A 186 -18.37 -2.54 12.85
CA GLY A 186 -19.58 -3.22 12.38
C GLY A 186 -20.51 -2.31 11.57
N ARG A 187 -20.02 -1.16 11.10
CA ARG A 187 -20.73 -0.28 10.16
C ARG A 187 -20.34 -0.64 8.74
N LYS A 188 -21.01 -0.02 7.76
CA LYS A 188 -20.53 -0.04 6.38
C LYS A 188 -19.14 0.61 6.30
N GLY A 189 -18.28 0.10 5.41
CA GLY A 189 -16.96 0.67 5.11
C GLY A 189 -17.01 1.99 4.34
N GLU A 190 -17.84 2.92 4.79
CA GLU A 190 -17.90 4.28 4.26
C GLU A 190 -16.86 5.13 5.00
N PRO A 191 -15.97 5.87 4.31
CA PRO A 191 -14.99 6.74 4.94
C PRO A 191 -15.60 7.82 5.85
N ARG A 192 -14.76 8.39 6.72
CA ARG A 192 -15.12 9.54 7.58
C ARG A 192 -14.48 10.80 7.03
N ASN A 193 -15.19 11.93 7.12
CA ASN A 193 -14.61 13.24 6.87
C ASN A 193 -13.45 13.51 7.84
N LYS A 194 -12.36 14.06 7.33
CA LYS A 194 -11.23 14.58 8.11
C LYS A 194 -11.34 16.11 8.10
N PRO A 195 -11.32 16.83 9.25
CA PRO A 195 -11.25 16.35 10.64
C PRO A 195 -12.58 15.80 11.23
N PRO A 196 -12.54 15.03 12.34
CA PRO A 196 -11.36 14.71 13.16
C PRO A 196 -10.49 13.59 12.56
N PHE A 197 -9.18 13.68 12.77
CA PHE A 197 -8.24 12.62 12.37
C PHE A 197 -8.33 11.40 13.31
N PRO A 198 -7.98 10.19 12.83
CA PRO A 198 -7.99 8.97 13.65
C PRO A 198 -7.19 9.08 14.96
N ALA A 199 -6.06 9.80 14.95
CA ALA A 199 -5.24 10.03 16.14
C ALA A 199 -5.99 10.78 17.26
N MET A 200 -7.06 11.52 16.94
CA MET A 200 -7.92 12.17 17.91
C MET A 200 -9.17 11.33 18.24
N ALA A 201 -9.84 10.83 17.21
CA ALA A 201 -11.09 10.08 17.33
C ALA A 201 -11.23 9.07 16.18
N GLY A 202 -10.56 7.93 16.33
CA GLY A 202 -10.57 6.81 15.40
C GLY A 202 -11.53 5.70 15.84
N LEU A 203 -11.01 4.49 16.00
CA LEU A 203 -11.78 3.30 16.37
C LEU A 203 -12.50 3.51 17.71
N TYR A 204 -13.81 3.28 17.73
CA TYR A 204 -14.68 3.50 18.90
C TYR A 204 -14.56 4.91 19.49
N ALA A 205 -14.34 5.92 18.63
CA ALA A 205 -14.07 7.30 19.02
C ALA A 205 -12.87 7.46 19.98
N CYS A 206 -11.94 6.52 19.93
CA CYS A 206 -10.70 6.51 20.69
C CYS A 206 -9.50 6.84 19.80
N PRO A 207 -8.41 7.43 20.34
CA PRO A 207 -7.19 7.67 19.58
C PRO A 207 -6.71 6.40 18.90
N THR A 208 -6.54 6.45 17.58
CA THR A 208 -6.16 5.30 16.77
C THR A 208 -5.18 5.69 15.69
N THR A 209 -4.18 4.86 15.47
CA THR A 209 -3.33 4.95 14.27
C THR A 209 -3.56 3.75 13.37
N VAL A 210 -3.74 4.02 12.08
CA VAL A 210 -3.77 2.97 11.05
C VAL A 210 -2.45 2.93 10.30
N ASN A 211 -1.80 1.77 10.22
CA ASN A 211 -0.58 1.59 9.43
C ASN A 211 -0.68 0.33 8.57
N ASN A 212 -0.05 0.35 7.38
CA ASN A 212 0.08 -0.85 6.56
C ASN A 212 0.97 -1.90 7.27
N VAL A 213 0.67 -3.19 7.06
CA VAL A 213 1.49 -4.37 7.36
C VAL A 213 2.97 -4.12 7.13
N GLU A 214 3.40 -3.75 5.92
CA GLU A 214 4.83 -3.53 5.61
C GLU A 214 5.45 -2.46 6.51
N THR A 215 4.74 -1.35 6.81
CA THR A 215 5.26 -0.29 7.70
C THR A 215 5.45 -0.77 9.14
N ILE A 216 4.53 -1.60 9.64
CA ILE A 216 4.64 -2.15 10.99
C ILE A 216 5.74 -3.22 11.04
N ALA A 217 5.77 -4.13 10.06
CA ALA A 217 6.69 -5.26 10.04
C ALA A 217 8.16 -4.87 9.86
N VAL A 218 8.48 -3.73 9.22
CA VAL A 218 9.88 -3.27 9.15
C VAL A 218 10.40 -2.66 10.45
N ALA A 219 9.51 -2.16 11.33
CA ALA A 219 9.91 -1.38 12.49
C ALA A 219 10.82 -2.13 13.48
N PRO A 220 10.59 -3.41 13.83
CA PRO A 220 11.50 -4.15 14.70
C PRO A 220 12.92 -4.20 14.17
N THR A 221 13.09 -4.50 12.88
CA THR A 221 14.40 -4.61 12.23
C THR A 221 15.09 -3.25 12.15
N ILE A 222 14.36 -2.17 11.86
CA ILE A 222 14.89 -0.80 11.90
C ILE A 222 15.43 -0.48 13.31
N LEU A 223 14.68 -0.82 14.36
CA LEU A 223 15.09 -0.51 15.73
C LEU A 223 16.23 -1.40 16.25
N ARG A 224 16.33 -2.64 15.75
CA ARG A 224 17.46 -3.54 16.04
C ARG A 224 18.75 -3.11 15.33
N ARG A 225 18.68 -2.81 14.04
CA ARG A 225 19.85 -2.45 13.20
C ARG A 225 20.21 -0.97 13.28
N GLY A 226 19.29 -0.15 13.80
CA GLY A 226 19.41 1.30 13.94
C GLY A 226 18.78 2.04 12.76
N GLY A 227 18.12 3.16 13.04
CA GLY A 227 17.51 4.03 12.04
C GLY A 227 18.54 4.56 11.04
N GLY A 228 19.78 4.81 11.49
CA GLY A 228 20.87 5.22 10.60
C GLY A 228 21.24 4.17 9.53
N TRP A 229 21.12 2.87 9.85
CA TRP A 229 21.34 1.81 8.85
C TRP A 229 20.25 1.86 7.77
N PHE A 230 18.98 1.94 8.18
CA PHE A 230 17.86 2.02 7.22
C PHE A 230 17.90 3.32 6.39
N ALA A 231 18.29 4.44 7.00
CA ALA A 231 18.48 5.71 6.31
C ALA A 231 19.68 5.72 5.34
N GLY A 232 20.66 4.84 5.56
CA GLY A 232 21.78 4.62 4.66
C GLY A 232 21.43 3.78 3.43
N LEU A 233 20.25 3.17 3.41
CA LEU A 233 19.67 2.54 2.23
C LEU A 233 18.76 3.56 1.53
N GLY A 234 18.67 3.47 0.21
CA GLY A 234 17.93 4.38 -0.63
C GLY A 234 18.84 5.41 -1.32
N LYS A 235 18.33 6.05 -2.37
CA LYS A 235 19.15 6.95 -3.19
C LYS A 235 19.36 8.33 -2.58
N ASP A 236 18.42 8.79 -1.74
CA ASP A 236 18.47 10.10 -1.12
C ASP A 236 17.85 10.11 0.30
N GLU A 237 18.04 11.21 1.02
CA GLU A 237 17.59 11.42 2.41
C GLU A 237 16.07 11.48 2.58
N LYS A 238 15.30 11.68 1.50
CA LYS A 238 13.83 11.78 1.50
C LYS A 238 13.16 10.45 1.15
N ASN A 239 13.91 9.54 0.53
CA ASN A 239 13.47 8.27 -0.01
C ASN A 239 14.36 7.13 0.48
N THR A 240 14.32 6.92 1.80
CA THR A 240 15.17 5.96 2.48
C THR A 240 14.56 4.56 2.60
N GLY A 241 15.46 3.60 2.79
CA GLY A 241 15.15 2.23 3.15
C GLY A 241 14.90 1.30 1.97
N THR A 242 14.34 0.15 2.30
CA THR A 242 13.87 -0.84 1.33
C THR A 242 12.37 -0.71 1.07
N LYS A 243 11.92 -1.29 -0.03
CA LYS A 243 10.51 -1.39 -0.41
C LYS A 243 10.24 -2.77 -1.02
N LEU A 244 9.12 -3.37 -0.66
CA LEU A 244 8.59 -4.52 -1.40
C LEU A 244 7.93 -4.05 -2.70
N PHE A 245 8.45 -4.51 -3.83
CA PHE A 245 7.92 -4.29 -5.17
C PHE A 245 7.14 -5.51 -5.63
N CYS A 246 5.94 -5.28 -6.18
CA CYS A 246 5.11 -6.34 -6.77
C CYS A 246 5.13 -6.16 -8.29
N ILE A 247 5.93 -6.94 -9.02
CA ILE A 247 6.06 -6.83 -10.47
C ILE A 247 5.08 -7.80 -11.13
N SER A 248 4.11 -7.24 -11.85
CA SER A 248 2.98 -7.96 -12.44
C SER A 248 2.75 -7.55 -13.90
N GLY A 249 1.84 -8.24 -14.57
CA GLY A 249 1.48 -7.97 -15.96
C GLY A 249 2.43 -8.64 -16.96
N HIS A 250 2.78 -7.93 -18.04
CA HIS A 250 3.49 -8.45 -19.21
C HIS A 250 5.03 -8.49 -19.02
N VAL A 251 5.48 -9.18 -17.97
CA VAL A 251 6.89 -9.54 -17.73
C VAL A 251 7.10 -11.05 -17.88
N ASN A 252 8.34 -11.49 -18.06
CA ASN A 252 8.64 -12.92 -18.23
C ASN A 252 8.49 -13.72 -16.93
N GLN A 253 8.80 -13.10 -15.79
CA GLN A 253 8.75 -13.72 -14.47
C GLN A 253 8.13 -12.76 -13.44
N PRO A 254 6.79 -12.65 -13.38
CA PRO A 254 6.12 -11.84 -12.36
C PRO A 254 6.54 -12.28 -10.96
N CYS A 255 6.89 -11.35 -10.08
CA CYS A 255 7.44 -11.66 -8.76
C CYS A 255 7.22 -10.53 -7.76
N ASN A 256 7.27 -10.88 -6.47
CA ASN A 256 7.47 -9.92 -5.40
C ASN A 256 8.94 -9.93 -5.01
N VAL A 257 9.54 -8.75 -4.82
CA VAL A 257 10.92 -8.64 -4.39
C VAL A 257 11.11 -7.43 -3.48
N GLU A 258 11.85 -7.60 -2.40
CA GLU A 258 12.32 -6.48 -1.59
C GLU A 258 13.52 -5.84 -2.29
N GLU A 259 13.54 -4.55 -2.50
CA GLU A 259 14.70 -3.92 -3.12
C GLU A 259 14.87 -2.50 -2.57
N GLU A 260 16.04 -1.91 -2.83
CA GLU A 260 16.37 -0.59 -2.32
C GLU A 260 15.48 0.51 -2.95
N MET A 261 15.04 1.47 -2.14
CA MET A 261 14.23 2.59 -2.61
C MET A 261 15.02 3.46 -3.60
N GLY A 262 14.38 3.84 -4.72
CA GLY A 262 15.04 4.62 -5.77
C GLY A 262 15.85 3.79 -6.77
N ILE A 263 15.71 2.45 -6.75
CA ILE A 263 16.17 1.59 -7.86
C ILE A 263 15.57 2.07 -9.19
N PRO A 264 16.33 2.15 -10.30
CA PRO A 264 15.76 2.46 -11.62
C PRO A 264 14.68 1.45 -12.01
N LEU A 265 13.52 1.93 -12.48
CA LEU A 265 12.38 1.06 -12.84
C LEU A 265 12.76 -0.01 -13.87
N LYS A 266 13.54 0.39 -14.88
CA LYS A 266 14.06 -0.54 -15.89
C LYS A 266 14.94 -1.63 -15.28
N GLU A 267 15.87 -1.25 -14.41
CA GLU A 267 16.78 -2.18 -13.74
C GLU A 267 16.02 -3.18 -12.87
N LEU A 268 15.02 -2.71 -12.12
CA LEU A 268 14.12 -3.54 -11.31
C LEU A 268 13.46 -4.64 -12.16
N ILE A 269 12.87 -4.27 -13.30
CA ILE A 269 12.16 -5.20 -14.18
C ILE A 269 13.12 -6.17 -14.89
N GLU A 270 14.22 -5.65 -15.46
CA GLU A 270 15.17 -6.47 -16.20
C GLU A 270 15.87 -7.50 -15.31
N LYS A 271 16.21 -7.13 -14.07
CA LYS A 271 16.93 -8.02 -13.16
C LYS A 271 16.02 -9.00 -12.41
N HIS A 272 14.90 -8.54 -11.86
CA HIS A 272 14.09 -9.38 -10.96
C HIS A 272 12.91 -10.06 -11.64
N ALA A 273 12.38 -9.48 -12.72
CA ALA A 273 11.22 -10.02 -13.43
C ALA A 273 11.57 -10.65 -14.79
N GLY A 274 12.87 -10.79 -15.08
CA GLY A 274 13.36 -11.34 -16.35
C GLY A 274 13.05 -10.47 -17.56
N GLY A 275 12.75 -9.18 -17.36
CA GLY A 275 12.42 -8.25 -18.44
C GLY A 275 10.96 -8.30 -18.90
N VAL A 276 10.62 -7.32 -19.75
CA VAL A 276 9.31 -7.23 -20.42
C VAL A 276 9.16 -8.38 -21.41
N ARG A 277 7.95 -8.91 -21.57
CA ARG A 277 7.65 -9.96 -22.57
C ARG A 277 8.03 -9.46 -23.96
N GLY A 278 8.90 -10.17 -24.66
CA GLY A 278 9.42 -9.76 -25.97
C GLY A 278 10.51 -8.68 -25.95
N GLY A 279 11.08 -8.39 -24.77
CA GLY A 279 12.17 -7.42 -24.59
C GLY A 279 11.68 -6.00 -24.26
N TRP A 280 12.58 -5.17 -23.74
CA TRP A 280 12.25 -3.81 -23.26
C TRP A 280 11.67 -2.90 -24.34
N ASP A 281 12.07 -3.10 -25.60
CA ASP A 281 11.51 -2.35 -26.74
C ASP A 281 10.05 -2.71 -27.05
N ASN A 282 9.56 -3.83 -26.53
CA ASN A 282 8.15 -4.20 -26.60
C ASN A 282 7.29 -3.53 -25.52
N LEU A 283 7.88 -2.73 -24.63
CA LEU A 283 7.14 -2.00 -23.61
C LEU A 283 6.22 -0.94 -24.22
N LEU A 284 4.98 -0.88 -23.75
CA LEU A 284 4.02 0.18 -24.06
C LEU A 284 3.96 1.19 -22.92
N ALA A 285 3.58 0.73 -21.73
CA ALA A 285 3.42 1.56 -20.54
C ALA A 285 3.55 0.74 -19.25
N ILE A 286 3.77 1.43 -18.14
CA ILE A 286 3.84 0.84 -16.80
C ILE A 286 2.99 1.69 -15.85
N ILE A 287 2.17 1.05 -15.02
CA ILE A 287 1.60 1.68 -13.82
C ILE A 287 2.56 1.37 -12.67
N PRO A 288 3.27 2.35 -12.10
CA PRO A 288 4.40 2.07 -11.21
C PRO A 288 4.00 1.74 -9.76
N GLY A 289 2.81 2.15 -9.31
CA GLY A 289 2.50 2.21 -7.88
C GLY A 289 1.17 1.62 -7.45
N GLY A 290 0.68 0.60 -8.14
CA GLY A 290 -0.69 0.11 -8.02
C GLY A 290 -1.64 0.91 -8.91
N SER A 291 -2.81 0.35 -9.17
CA SER A 291 -3.79 0.90 -10.13
C SER A 291 -4.18 2.36 -9.90
N SER A 292 -4.04 2.88 -8.69
CA SER A 292 -4.35 4.26 -8.33
C SER A 292 -3.41 5.26 -9.00
N THR A 293 -2.23 4.83 -9.42
CA THR A 293 -1.22 5.75 -9.96
C THR A 293 -1.33 5.93 -11.48
N PRO A 294 -1.11 7.15 -12.02
CA PRO A 294 -1.06 7.37 -13.46
C PRO A 294 -0.01 6.49 -14.14
N LEU A 295 -0.37 5.91 -15.28
CA LEU A 295 0.57 5.15 -16.11
C LEU A 295 1.69 6.04 -16.67
N LEU A 296 2.84 5.43 -16.95
CA LEU A 296 4.02 6.03 -17.55
C LEU A 296 4.32 5.38 -18.91
N PRO A 297 4.57 6.15 -19.98
CA PRO A 297 5.00 5.60 -21.26
C PRO A 297 6.47 5.15 -21.19
N LYS A 298 6.89 4.29 -22.11
CA LYS A 298 8.27 3.75 -22.18
C LYS A 298 9.36 4.83 -22.01
N GLY A 299 9.24 5.97 -22.70
CA GLY A 299 10.26 7.02 -22.68
C GLY A 299 10.54 7.61 -21.29
N ILE A 300 9.56 7.62 -20.39
CA ILE A 300 9.77 8.00 -18.98
C ILE A 300 10.32 6.81 -18.20
N CYS A 301 9.79 5.61 -18.45
CA CYS A 301 10.22 4.37 -17.79
C CYS A 301 11.70 4.04 -18.03
N ASP A 302 12.29 4.53 -19.11
CA ASP A 302 13.71 4.36 -19.44
C ASP A 302 14.65 4.98 -18.37
N HIS A 303 14.17 5.98 -17.61
CA HIS A 303 15.02 6.79 -16.72
C HIS A 303 14.48 6.97 -15.30
N VAL A 304 13.19 6.69 -15.06
CA VAL A 304 12.55 6.95 -13.77
C VAL A 304 13.05 6.02 -12.67
N LEU A 305 13.09 6.55 -11.45
CA LEU A 305 13.48 5.84 -10.25
C LEU A 305 12.24 5.44 -9.44
N MET A 306 12.33 4.31 -8.77
CA MET A 306 11.24 3.75 -7.96
C MET A 306 11.28 4.28 -6.53
N ASP A 307 11.03 5.57 -6.40
CA ASP A 307 10.85 6.28 -5.13
C ASP A 307 9.67 7.26 -5.19
N PHE A 308 9.29 7.84 -4.05
CA PHE A 308 8.08 8.68 -3.97
C PHE A 308 8.22 10.00 -4.74
N ASP A 309 9.39 10.62 -4.69
CA ASP A 309 9.56 11.98 -5.20
C ASP A 309 9.81 11.98 -6.73
N SER A 310 10.66 11.07 -7.23
CA SER A 310 10.93 10.88 -8.67
C SER A 310 9.65 10.54 -9.44
N LEU A 311 8.79 9.67 -8.90
CA LEU A 311 7.53 9.32 -9.55
C LEU A 311 6.52 10.47 -9.53
N ARG A 312 6.52 11.28 -8.45
CA ARG A 312 5.69 12.49 -8.37
C ARG A 312 6.13 13.54 -9.39
N GLU A 313 7.44 13.71 -9.60
CA GLU A 313 7.98 14.67 -10.59
C GLU A 313 7.54 14.36 -12.02
N VAL A 314 7.38 13.08 -12.36
CA VAL A 314 6.85 12.64 -13.67
C VAL A 314 5.32 12.53 -13.69
N LYS A 315 4.64 13.16 -12.72
CA LYS A 315 3.17 13.20 -12.57
C LYS A 315 2.53 11.82 -12.42
N SER A 316 3.20 10.91 -11.73
CA SER A 316 2.67 9.64 -11.24
C SER A 316 2.90 9.54 -9.72
N GLY A 317 2.94 8.33 -9.16
CA GLY A 317 3.22 8.11 -7.75
C GLY A 317 3.78 6.72 -7.50
N LEU A 318 4.47 6.53 -6.37
CA LEU A 318 4.97 5.22 -5.95
C LEU A 318 3.86 4.32 -5.43
N GLY A 319 2.81 4.91 -4.84
CA GLY A 319 1.69 4.17 -4.25
C GLY A 319 2.16 2.98 -3.39
N THR A 320 1.61 1.80 -3.64
CA THR A 320 1.99 0.56 -2.93
C THR A 320 3.27 -0.08 -3.47
N ALA A 321 3.84 0.47 -4.55
CA ALA A 321 4.87 -0.14 -5.40
C ALA A 321 4.41 -1.43 -6.13
N GLY A 322 3.11 -1.51 -6.46
CA GLY A 322 2.55 -2.48 -7.38
C GLY A 322 2.83 -2.12 -8.85
N VAL A 323 3.91 -2.65 -9.41
CA VAL A 323 4.34 -2.37 -10.78
C VAL A 323 3.55 -3.24 -11.76
N ILE A 324 2.67 -2.62 -12.55
CA ILE A 324 1.87 -3.31 -13.59
C ILE A 324 2.46 -2.97 -14.95
N VAL A 325 3.12 -3.94 -15.57
CA VAL A 325 3.77 -3.78 -16.87
C VAL A 325 2.81 -4.14 -18.00
N MET A 326 2.73 -3.28 -19.02
CA MET A 326 1.92 -3.51 -20.23
C MET A 326 2.81 -3.40 -21.47
N ASP A 327 2.87 -4.48 -22.25
CA ASP A 327 3.58 -4.50 -23.54
C ASP A 327 2.70 -3.98 -24.69
N LYS A 328 3.27 -3.81 -25.88
CA LYS A 328 2.59 -3.28 -27.08
C LYS A 328 1.44 -4.13 -27.62
N SER A 329 1.26 -5.35 -27.12
CA SER A 329 0.10 -6.18 -27.50
C SER A 329 -1.18 -5.81 -26.73
N THR A 330 -1.07 -4.90 -25.75
CA THR A 330 -2.17 -4.51 -24.88
C THR A 330 -3.04 -3.44 -25.52
N ASP A 331 -4.37 -3.62 -25.50
CA ASP A 331 -5.28 -2.48 -25.65
C ASP A 331 -5.27 -1.66 -24.35
N ILE A 332 -4.47 -0.59 -24.34
CA ILE A 332 -4.29 0.25 -23.17
C ILE A 332 -5.56 1.02 -22.78
N ILE A 333 -6.41 1.38 -23.75
CA ILE A 333 -7.69 2.03 -23.47
C ILE A 333 -8.60 1.04 -22.72
N TYR A 334 -8.62 -0.22 -23.15
CA TYR A 334 -9.37 -1.27 -22.47
C TYR A 334 -8.82 -1.58 -21.07
N ALA A 335 -7.50 -1.68 -20.92
CA ALA A 335 -6.88 -1.90 -19.61
C ALA A 335 -7.29 -0.83 -18.61
N ILE A 336 -7.22 0.46 -18.99
CA ILE A 336 -7.64 1.57 -18.12
C ILE A 336 -9.16 1.59 -17.94
N ALA A 337 -9.96 1.28 -18.95
CA ALA A 337 -11.41 1.13 -18.80
C ALA A 337 -11.79 0.04 -17.79
N ARG A 338 -10.99 -1.04 -17.71
CA ARG A 338 -11.17 -2.12 -16.73
C ARG A 338 -10.78 -1.68 -15.31
N LEU A 339 -9.81 -0.79 -15.17
CA LEU A 339 -9.51 -0.12 -13.90
C LEU A 339 -10.62 0.86 -13.50
N SER A 340 -11.16 1.64 -14.44
CA SER A 340 -12.32 2.51 -14.16
C SER A 340 -13.54 1.70 -13.71
N PHE A 341 -13.76 0.51 -14.28
CA PHE A 341 -14.79 -0.42 -13.79
C PHE A 341 -14.51 -0.88 -12.37
N PHE A 342 -13.26 -1.23 -12.05
CA PHE A 342 -12.87 -1.60 -10.68
C PHE A 342 -13.20 -0.48 -9.69
N TYR A 343 -12.81 0.76 -9.97
CA TYR A 343 -13.09 1.88 -9.08
C TYR A 343 -14.58 2.21 -8.96
N MET A 344 -15.37 1.98 -10.01
CA MET A 344 -16.84 2.09 -9.95
C MET A 344 -17.43 0.98 -9.05
N HIS A 345 -17.01 -0.27 -9.24
CA HIS A 345 -17.49 -1.42 -8.46
C HIS A 345 -17.12 -1.30 -6.97
N GLU A 346 -15.91 -0.85 -6.71
CA GLU A 346 -15.34 -0.76 -5.36
C GLU A 346 -15.57 0.58 -4.67
N SER A 347 -16.43 1.44 -5.22
CA SER A 347 -16.85 2.68 -4.58
C SER A 347 -17.91 2.38 -3.52
N CYS A 348 -17.74 2.87 -2.29
CA CYS A 348 -18.78 2.74 -1.24
C CYS A 348 -20.06 3.55 -1.56
N GLY A 349 -20.01 4.47 -2.53
CA GLY A 349 -21.16 5.28 -2.92
C GLY A 349 -21.55 6.39 -1.95
N GLN A 350 -20.75 6.70 -0.92
CA GLN A 350 -21.09 7.71 0.08
C GLN A 350 -21.16 9.13 -0.51
N CYS A 351 -20.07 9.63 -1.11
CA CYS A 351 -20.00 10.99 -1.67
C CYS A 351 -20.41 11.04 -3.14
N THR A 352 -21.21 12.04 -3.50
CA THR A 352 -21.79 12.18 -4.84
C THR A 352 -20.75 12.26 -5.96
N PRO A 353 -19.65 13.05 -5.86
CA PRO A 353 -18.67 13.13 -6.94
C PRO A 353 -18.06 11.76 -7.26
N CYS A 354 -17.70 10.97 -6.25
CA CYS A 354 -17.20 9.61 -6.45
C CYS A 354 -18.31 8.65 -6.95
N ARG A 355 -19.47 8.62 -6.28
CA ARG A 355 -20.56 7.68 -6.58
C ARG A 355 -21.03 7.80 -8.03
N GLU A 356 -21.31 9.02 -8.47
CA GLU A 356 -21.83 9.28 -9.81
C GLU A 356 -20.70 9.37 -10.84
N GLY A 357 -19.60 10.04 -10.48
CA GLY A 357 -18.47 10.31 -11.37
C GLY A 357 -17.74 9.04 -11.80
N THR A 358 -17.46 8.11 -10.89
CA THR A 358 -16.79 6.83 -11.23
C THR A 358 -17.61 6.02 -12.24
N GLY A 359 -18.93 5.93 -12.03
CA GLY A 359 -19.84 5.28 -12.96
C GLY A 359 -19.91 5.99 -14.32
N TRP A 360 -19.90 7.32 -14.32
CA TRP A 360 -19.91 8.10 -15.56
C TRP A 360 -18.60 7.96 -16.36
N MET A 361 -17.46 8.09 -15.68
CA MET A 361 -16.13 7.88 -16.25
C MET A 361 -16.01 6.48 -16.86
N TRP A 362 -16.43 5.43 -16.15
CA TRP A 362 -16.43 4.07 -16.68
C TRP A 362 -17.29 3.94 -17.95
N ARG A 363 -18.50 4.49 -17.99
CA ARG A 363 -19.37 4.44 -19.18
C ARG A 363 -18.75 5.15 -20.38
N ILE A 364 -18.10 6.30 -20.18
CA ILE A 364 -17.36 6.99 -21.25
C ILE A 364 -16.18 6.13 -21.69
N MET A 365 -15.40 5.59 -20.75
CA MET A 365 -14.27 4.71 -21.08
C MET A 365 -14.68 3.49 -21.89
N GLN A 366 -15.82 2.85 -21.60
CA GLN A 366 -16.36 1.74 -22.41
C GLN A 366 -16.69 2.17 -23.85
N ARG A 367 -17.14 3.40 -24.05
CA ARG A 367 -17.35 3.97 -25.39
C ARG A 367 -16.03 4.27 -26.08
N MET A 368 -15.04 4.82 -25.35
CA MET A 368 -13.68 5.05 -25.85
C MET A 368 -13.00 3.76 -26.31
N VAL A 369 -13.20 2.64 -25.60
CA VAL A 369 -12.72 1.31 -26.03
C VAL A 369 -13.26 0.94 -27.41
N LYS A 370 -14.56 1.14 -27.64
CA LYS A 370 -15.19 0.86 -28.95
C LYS A 370 -14.81 1.87 -30.03
N GLY A 371 -14.44 3.09 -29.64
CA GLY A 371 -14.33 4.24 -30.53
C GLY A 371 -15.65 4.98 -30.78
N ASP A 372 -16.73 4.57 -30.12
CA ASP A 372 -18.08 5.15 -30.24
C ASP A 372 -18.24 6.44 -29.40
N ALA A 373 -17.37 7.40 -29.70
CA ALA A 373 -17.26 8.67 -28.99
C ALA A 373 -16.95 9.82 -29.95
N ARG A 374 -16.84 11.02 -29.39
CA ARG A 374 -16.32 12.20 -30.10
C ARG A 374 -14.99 12.61 -29.53
N VAL A 375 -14.15 13.26 -30.34
CA VAL A 375 -12.82 13.71 -29.90
C VAL A 375 -12.94 14.69 -28.74
N GLU A 376 -13.98 15.53 -28.76
CA GLU A 376 -14.30 16.49 -27.70
C GLU A 376 -14.68 15.80 -26.37
N GLU A 377 -15.13 14.53 -26.43
CA GLU A 377 -15.44 13.77 -25.21
C GLU A 377 -14.18 13.35 -24.44
N ILE A 378 -13.00 13.41 -25.05
CA ILE A 378 -11.73 13.20 -24.33
C ILE A 378 -11.51 14.34 -23.32
N ASP A 379 -11.77 15.58 -23.74
CA ASP A 379 -11.62 16.75 -22.89
C ASP A 379 -12.73 16.80 -21.83
N MET A 380 -13.98 16.48 -22.22
CA MET A 380 -15.07 16.29 -21.25
C MET A 380 -14.74 15.22 -20.19
N LEU A 381 -14.08 14.13 -20.57
CA LEU A 381 -13.65 13.10 -19.63
C LEU A 381 -12.61 13.63 -18.64
N LEU A 382 -11.69 14.50 -19.07
CA LEU A 382 -10.74 15.18 -18.18
C LEU A 382 -11.41 16.17 -17.24
N ASP A 383 -12.42 16.90 -17.71
CA ASP A 383 -13.22 17.80 -16.88
C ASP A 383 -13.91 17.01 -15.77
N ILE A 384 -14.55 15.88 -16.12
CA ILE A 384 -15.16 14.97 -15.14
C ILE A 384 -14.12 14.46 -14.14
N CYS A 385 -12.93 14.06 -14.60
CA CYS A 385 -11.86 13.63 -13.69
C CYS A 385 -11.50 14.73 -12.69
N SER A 386 -11.44 15.99 -13.13
CA SER A 386 -11.10 17.14 -12.29
C SER A 386 -12.20 17.50 -11.28
N GLU A 387 -13.47 17.28 -11.64
CA GLU A 387 -14.61 17.44 -10.74
C GLU A 387 -14.71 16.30 -9.70
N VAL A 388 -14.12 15.13 -9.97
CA VAL A 388 -14.04 14.03 -8.99
C VAL A 388 -12.83 14.20 -8.08
N GLU A 389 -11.66 14.52 -8.65
CA GLU A 389 -10.43 14.73 -7.91
C GLU A 389 -10.58 15.91 -6.93
N GLY A 390 -10.16 15.73 -5.68
CA GLY A 390 -10.19 16.77 -4.65
C GLY A 390 -11.58 17.14 -4.10
N HIS A 391 -12.67 16.67 -4.71
CA HIS A 391 -14.06 16.95 -4.26
C HIS A 391 -14.72 15.75 -3.57
N THR A 392 -13.94 14.73 -3.22
CA THR A 392 -14.41 13.49 -2.59
C THR A 392 -13.98 13.39 -1.12
N ILE A 393 -14.66 12.54 -0.34
CA ILE A 393 -14.38 12.38 1.10
C ILE A 393 -13.02 11.72 1.34
N CYS A 394 -12.63 10.80 0.46
CA CYS A 394 -11.38 10.05 0.56
C CYS A 394 -10.69 9.99 -0.80
N ALA A 395 -9.42 9.57 -0.81
CA ALA A 395 -8.59 9.51 -2.01
C ALA A 395 -9.03 8.45 -3.05
N HIS A 396 -10.12 7.70 -2.83
CA HIS A 396 -10.70 6.82 -3.86
C HIS A 396 -11.13 7.61 -5.10
N GLY A 397 -11.64 8.83 -4.91
CA GLY A 397 -11.99 9.71 -6.03
C GLY A 397 -10.77 10.01 -6.90
N ASP A 398 -9.69 10.46 -6.27
CA ASP A 398 -8.41 10.72 -6.92
C ASP A 398 -7.87 9.46 -7.62
N ALA A 399 -7.84 8.33 -6.90
CA ALA A 399 -7.41 7.03 -7.42
C ALA A 399 -8.23 6.55 -8.63
N SER A 400 -9.51 6.94 -8.72
CA SER A 400 -10.37 6.62 -9.86
C SER A 400 -10.15 7.53 -11.08
N ALA A 401 -9.73 8.78 -10.84
CA ALA A 401 -9.51 9.80 -11.87
C ALA A 401 -8.10 9.69 -12.49
N TRP A 402 -7.08 9.46 -11.64
CA TRP A 402 -5.67 9.44 -12.03
C TRP A 402 -5.29 8.45 -13.16
N PRO A 403 -5.85 7.22 -13.24
CA PRO A 403 -5.55 6.30 -14.33
C PRO A 403 -6.03 6.83 -15.69
N ILE A 404 -7.20 7.48 -15.70
CA ILE A 404 -7.79 8.09 -16.89
C ILE A 404 -7.00 9.33 -17.29
N GLN A 405 -6.67 10.20 -16.33
CA GLN A 405 -5.83 11.37 -16.59
C GLN A 405 -4.46 10.96 -17.16
N GLY A 406 -3.84 9.89 -16.63
CA GLY A 406 -2.60 9.32 -17.14
C GLY A 406 -2.74 8.78 -18.57
N LEU A 407 -3.83 8.06 -18.86
CA LEU A 407 -4.15 7.60 -20.21
C LEU A 407 -4.28 8.75 -21.19
N VAL A 408 -5.10 9.76 -20.89
CA VAL A 408 -5.30 10.89 -21.80
C VAL A 408 -3.99 11.64 -21.98
N ARG A 409 -3.24 11.91 -20.92
CA ARG A 409 -1.97 12.64 -21.00
C ARG A 409 -0.93 11.98 -21.90
N HIS A 410 -0.86 10.65 -21.93
CA HIS A 410 0.21 9.92 -22.63
C HIS A 410 -0.25 9.22 -23.91
N PHE A 411 -1.55 8.92 -24.03
CA PHE A 411 -2.14 8.10 -25.11
C PHE A 411 -3.37 8.76 -25.76
N ARG A 412 -3.59 10.08 -25.60
CA ARG A 412 -4.61 10.80 -26.38
C ARG A 412 -4.54 10.54 -27.88
N PRO A 413 -3.37 10.50 -28.56
CA PRO A 413 -3.31 10.16 -29.98
C PRO A 413 -3.89 8.78 -30.31
N GLU A 414 -3.71 7.78 -29.44
CA GLU A 414 -4.30 6.45 -29.62
C GLU A 414 -5.82 6.47 -29.43
N MET A 415 -6.32 7.26 -28.48
CA MET A 415 -7.76 7.47 -28.29
C MET A 415 -8.40 8.17 -29.49
N GLU A 416 -7.79 9.26 -29.98
CA GLU A 416 -8.23 9.98 -31.17
C GLU A 416 -8.23 9.06 -32.40
N ARG A 417 -7.17 8.27 -32.59
CA ARG A 417 -7.07 7.26 -33.66
C ARG A 417 -8.23 6.29 -33.63
N ARG A 418 -8.52 5.68 -32.47
CA ARG A 418 -9.63 4.72 -32.28
C ARG A 418 -10.99 5.34 -32.65
N ILE A 419 -11.24 6.57 -32.22
CA ILE A 419 -12.47 7.31 -32.51
C ILE A 419 -12.60 7.57 -34.02
N MET A 420 -11.53 8.04 -34.67
CA MET A 420 -11.53 8.34 -36.10
C MET A 420 -11.75 7.09 -36.95
N GLU A 421 -11.11 5.97 -36.59
CA GLU A 421 -11.30 4.69 -37.29
C GLU A 421 -12.74 4.18 -37.17
N TYR A 422 -13.33 4.25 -35.98
CA TYR A 422 -14.73 3.87 -35.76
C TYR A 422 -15.69 4.72 -36.62
N ARG A 423 -15.49 6.05 -36.62
CA ARG A 423 -16.31 6.97 -37.43
C ARG A 423 -16.17 6.72 -38.93
N LYS A 424 -14.96 6.41 -39.39
CA LYS A 424 -14.71 6.08 -40.81
C LYS A 424 -15.39 4.78 -41.22
N ALA A 425 -15.49 3.80 -40.31
CA ALA A 425 -16.18 2.54 -40.58
C ALA A 425 -17.71 2.65 -40.51
N ALA A 426 -18.23 3.63 -39.76
CA ALA A 426 -19.66 3.88 -39.62
C ALA A 426 -20.26 4.79 -40.71
N ALA A 427 -19.42 5.57 -41.40
CA ALA A 427 -19.77 6.38 -42.57
C ALA A 427 -19.69 5.54 -43.86
#